data_AF-A0A7Y8I4A9-F1
#
_entry.id   AF-A0A7Y8I4A9-F1
#
_cell.length_a   1.000
_cell.length_b   1.000
_cell.length_c   1.000
_cell.angle_alpha   90.00
_cell.angle_beta   90.00
_cell.angle_gamma   90.00
#
_symmetry.space_group_name_H-M   'P 1'
#
loop_
_entity.id
_entity.type
_entity.pdbx_description
1 polymer ?
#
loop_
_entity_poly.entity_id
_entity_poly.type
_entity_poly.pdbx_seq_one_letter_code
_entity_poly.pdbx_strand_id
1 'polypeptide(L)'
;MDERPDTETQPDLSSREALEERFVQLYMRRVFVVIYRIVGNVSDAQDLTQETFIKALQRREQLKDLEKAGHWLSRIASNTAIDFLRKRNRQNWTPLEDVAGALSMPGEAGPEAQLLAGEQKSLLDEGLSKLTERERTALVLRDIEDLPAEEVAQRLNCGKATVRSHIANARVKFKRYLERRQP
;
A
#
# COMPACT_ATOMS: atom_id res chain seq x y z
N MET A 1 57.64 -1.39 -19.77
CA MET A 1 57.32 -2.33 -18.66
C MET A 1 57.01 -1.45 -17.47
N ASP A 2 55.79 -1.29 -17.00
CA ASP A 2 54.58 -2.09 -17.14
C ASP A 2 53.40 -1.11 -16.97
N GLU A 3 52.54 -0.98 -17.98
CA GLU A 3 51.27 -0.27 -17.90
C GLU A 3 50.22 -1.29 -17.50
N ARG A 4 49.60 -1.11 -16.33
CA ARG A 4 48.25 -1.61 -16.07
C ARG A 4 47.46 -0.53 -15.33
N PRO A 5 46.49 0.13 -15.98
CA PRO A 5 45.43 0.77 -15.24
C PRO A 5 44.43 -0.32 -14.85
N ASP A 6 44.23 -0.48 -13.55
CA ASP A 6 43.14 -1.25 -12.96
C ASP A 6 41.83 -0.79 -13.58
N THR A 7 41.24 -1.65 -14.42
CA THR A 7 39.94 -1.37 -15.02
C THR A 7 38.88 -1.66 -13.96
N GLU A 8 38.59 -0.65 -13.13
CA GLU A 8 37.42 -0.62 -12.27
C GLU A 8 36.20 -0.93 -13.14
N THR A 9 35.63 -2.12 -12.96
CA THR A 9 34.40 -2.54 -13.61
C THR A 9 33.26 -1.73 -13.01
N GLN A 10 32.99 -0.55 -13.59
CA GLN A 10 31.74 0.16 -13.33
C GLN A 10 30.58 -0.74 -13.76
N PRO A 11 29.59 -1.01 -12.89
CA PRO A 11 28.45 -1.82 -13.26
C PRO A 11 27.67 -1.11 -14.39
N ASP A 12 27.49 -1.84 -15.50
CA ASP A 12 26.73 -1.40 -16.67
C ASP A 12 25.34 -0.86 -16.28
N LEU A 13 25.03 0.35 -16.75
CA LEU A 13 23.77 1.05 -16.51
C LEU A 13 22.55 0.23 -16.93
N SER A 14 22.64 -0.50 -18.04
CA SER A 14 21.56 -1.34 -18.56
C SER A 14 21.23 -2.50 -17.61
N SER A 15 22.26 -3.11 -17.03
CA SER A 15 22.11 -4.18 -16.05
C SER A 15 21.44 -3.69 -14.75
N ARG A 16 21.69 -2.44 -14.34
CA ARG A 16 21.06 -1.85 -13.15
C ARG A 16 19.58 -1.55 -13.37
N GLU A 17 19.23 -0.96 -14.51
CA GLU A 17 17.83 -0.64 -14.87
C GLU A 17 16.98 -1.91 -14.96
N ALA A 18 17.51 -2.98 -15.57
CA ALA A 18 16.82 -4.27 -15.64
C ALA A 18 16.56 -4.90 -14.25
N LEU A 19 17.48 -4.74 -13.30
CA LEU A 19 17.30 -5.19 -11.92
C LEU A 19 16.22 -4.38 -11.19
N GLU A 20 16.20 -3.06 -11.39
CA GLU A 20 15.18 -2.16 -10.82
C GLU A 20 13.79 -2.48 -11.39
N GLU A 21 13.69 -2.68 -12.70
CA GLU A 21 12.44 -3.06 -13.35
C GLU A 21 11.91 -4.39 -12.81
N ARG A 22 12.77 -5.41 -12.72
CA ARG A 22 12.40 -6.71 -12.15
C ARG A 22 11.97 -6.60 -10.68
N PHE A 23 12.62 -5.74 -9.91
CA PHE A 23 12.24 -5.46 -8.52
C PHE A 23 10.85 -4.84 -8.45
N VAL A 24 10.57 -3.83 -9.28
CA VAL A 24 9.24 -3.21 -9.36
C VAL A 24 8.20 -4.25 -9.76
N GLN A 25 8.40 -4.97 -10.85
CA GLN A 25 7.46 -6.00 -11.34
C GLN A 25 7.13 -7.06 -10.27
N LEU A 26 8.15 -7.52 -9.52
CA LEU A 26 7.98 -8.53 -8.47
C LEU A 26 7.09 -8.05 -7.32
N TYR A 27 7.19 -6.78 -6.93
CA TYR A 27 6.52 -6.26 -5.74
C TYR A 27 5.31 -5.34 -6.04
N MET A 28 5.10 -4.96 -7.29
CA MET A 28 4.08 -3.99 -7.73
C MET A 28 2.70 -4.33 -7.15
N ARG A 29 2.25 -5.57 -7.37
CA ARG A 29 0.93 -6.04 -6.90
C ARG A 29 0.81 -5.94 -5.38
N ARG A 30 1.84 -6.35 -4.63
CA ARG A 30 1.80 -6.32 -3.16
C ARG A 30 1.69 -4.88 -2.67
N VAL A 31 2.55 -3.98 -3.15
CA VAL A 31 2.58 -2.57 -2.76
C VAL A 31 1.23 -1.91 -3.06
N PHE A 32 0.73 -2.11 -4.28
CA PHE A 32 -0.54 -1.55 -4.72
C PHE A 32 -1.71 -2.03 -3.87
N VAL A 33 -1.82 -3.33 -3.58
CA VAL A 33 -2.92 -3.88 -2.77
C VAL A 33 -2.90 -3.33 -1.34
N VAL A 34 -1.72 -3.20 -0.72
CA VAL A 34 -1.61 -2.62 0.64
C VAL A 34 -2.09 -1.18 0.64
N ILE A 35 -1.63 -0.38 -0.31
CA ILE A 35 -2.01 1.04 -0.42
C ILE A 35 -3.51 1.15 -0.69
N TYR A 36 -4.03 0.42 -1.68
CA TYR A 36 -5.44 0.41 -2.04
C TYR A 36 -6.33 0.06 -0.86
N ARG A 37 -5.97 -0.96 -0.07
CA ARG A 37 -6.73 -1.34 1.13
C ARG A 37 -6.68 -0.29 2.23
N ILE A 38 -5.67 0.58 2.26
CA ILE A 38 -5.60 1.71 3.19
C ILE A 38 -6.44 2.88 2.68
N VAL A 39 -6.20 3.35 1.45
CA VAL A 39 -6.81 4.59 0.93
C VAL A 39 -8.22 4.41 0.38
N GLY A 40 -8.54 3.22 -0.15
CA GLY A 40 -9.86 2.84 -0.66
C GLY A 40 -10.22 3.42 -2.03
N ASN A 41 -9.32 4.16 -2.67
CA ASN A 41 -9.48 4.74 -4.02
C ASN A 41 -8.39 4.20 -4.95
N VAL A 42 -8.76 3.84 -6.18
CA VAL A 42 -7.85 3.21 -7.15
C VAL A 42 -6.83 4.20 -7.69
N SER A 43 -7.26 5.41 -8.06
CA SER A 43 -6.38 6.47 -8.59
C SER A 43 -5.34 6.86 -7.56
N ASP A 44 -5.77 7.16 -6.33
CA ASP A 44 -4.87 7.45 -5.21
C ASP A 44 -3.86 6.30 -5.01
N ALA A 45 -4.32 5.05 -5.11
CA ALA A 45 -3.44 3.90 -4.93
C ALA A 45 -2.40 3.76 -6.04
N GLN A 46 -2.71 4.09 -7.28
CA GLN A 46 -1.76 4.08 -8.39
C GLN A 46 -0.67 5.12 -8.19
N ASP A 47 -1.04 6.35 -7.87
CA ASP A 47 -0.10 7.46 -7.64
C ASP A 47 0.84 7.16 -6.47
N LEU A 48 0.26 6.71 -5.35
CA LEU A 48 1.03 6.38 -4.15
C LEU A 48 1.91 5.14 -4.33
N THR A 49 1.54 4.21 -5.21
CA THR A 49 2.39 3.06 -5.58
C THR A 49 3.64 3.54 -6.30
N GLN A 50 3.49 4.42 -7.29
CA GLN A 50 4.62 5.02 -7.99
C GLN A 50 5.53 5.78 -7.02
N GLU A 51 4.94 6.63 -6.16
CA GLU A 51 5.68 7.37 -5.14
C GLU A 51 6.44 6.43 -4.18
N THR A 52 5.82 5.29 -3.83
CA THR A 52 6.45 4.28 -2.97
C THR A 52 7.67 3.66 -3.62
N PHE A 53 7.61 3.30 -4.91
CA PHE A 53 8.76 2.74 -5.61
C PHE A 53 9.87 3.75 -5.83
N ILE A 54 9.54 5.02 -6.13
CA ILE A 54 10.54 6.11 -6.19
C ILE A 54 11.28 6.20 -4.84
N LYS A 55 10.55 6.27 -3.72
CA LYS A 55 11.14 6.30 -2.37
C LYS A 55 11.95 5.05 -2.07
N ALA A 56 11.49 3.88 -2.51
CA ALA A 56 12.19 2.61 -2.29
C ALA A 56 13.51 2.59 -3.05
N LEU A 57 13.52 2.90 -4.34
CA LEU A 57 14.73 2.92 -5.16
C LEU A 57 15.75 3.94 -4.64
N GLN A 58 15.31 5.11 -4.18
CA GLN A 58 16.17 6.10 -3.50
C GLN A 58 16.78 5.60 -2.18
N ARG A 59 16.15 4.63 -1.52
CA ARG A 59 16.57 4.09 -0.22
C ARG A 59 17.06 2.65 -0.31
N ARG A 60 17.31 2.12 -1.51
CA ARG A 60 17.60 0.71 -1.75
C ARG A 60 18.81 0.20 -0.96
N GLU A 61 19.76 1.07 -0.65
CA GLU A 61 20.94 0.73 0.16
C GLU A 61 20.60 0.30 1.60
N GLN A 62 19.40 0.66 2.08
CA GLN A 62 18.89 0.20 3.38
C GLN A 62 18.42 -1.27 3.34
N LEU A 63 18.09 -1.78 2.16
CA LEU A 63 17.67 -3.16 1.95
C LEU A 63 18.91 -4.05 1.83
N LYS A 64 19.39 -4.54 2.97
CA LYS A 64 20.56 -5.44 3.04
C LYS A 64 20.22 -6.91 2.80
N ASP A 65 18.94 -7.26 2.90
CA ASP A 65 18.44 -8.63 2.90
C ASP A 65 17.19 -8.70 2.02
N LEU A 66 17.32 -9.37 0.87
CA LEU A 66 16.25 -9.47 -0.12
C LEU A 66 15.06 -10.29 0.38
N GLU A 67 15.24 -11.20 1.33
CA GLU A 67 14.13 -11.96 1.93
C GLU A 67 13.18 -11.03 2.71
N LYS A 68 13.70 -9.88 3.17
CA LYS A 68 12.93 -8.86 3.90
C LYS A 68 12.37 -7.75 3.01
N ALA A 69 12.61 -7.80 1.70
CA ALA A 69 12.18 -6.76 0.76
C ALA A 69 10.67 -6.51 0.80
N GLY A 70 9.86 -7.56 0.90
CA GLY A 70 8.40 -7.44 0.98
C GLY A 70 7.93 -6.68 2.23
N HIS A 71 8.49 -6.97 3.40
CA HIS A 71 8.17 -6.26 4.64
C HIS A 71 8.70 -4.81 4.63
N TRP A 72 9.92 -4.62 4.13
CA TRP A 72 10.52 -3.29 3.98
C TRP A 72 9.70 -2.39 3.03
N LEU A 73 9.28 -2.91 1.87
CA LEU A 73 8.41 -2.19 0.95
C LEU A 73 7.04 -1.91 1.55
N SER A 74 6.44 -2.87 2.25
CA SER A 74 5.16 -2.66 2.95
C SER A 74 5.25 -1.51 3.95
N ARG A 75 6.38 -1.37 4.66
CA ARG A 75 6.62 -0.22 5.54
C ARG A 75 6.62 1.10 4.78
N ILE A 76 7.30 1.19 3.64
CA ILE A 76 7.32 2.42 2.83
C ILE A 76 5.93 2.71 2.26
N ALA A 77 5.24 1.69 1.75
CA ALA A 77 3.91 1.77 1.15
C ALA A 77 2.86 2.28 2.15
N SER A 78 2.76 1.63 3.30
CA SER A 78 1.81 2.01 4.34
C SER A 78 2.11 3.39 4.93
N ASN A 79 3.38 3.76 5.12
CA ASN A 79 3.72 5.12 5.57
C ASN A 79 3.30 6.17 4.55
N THR A 80 3.58 5.91 3.26
CA THR A 80 3.17 6.80 2.15
C THR A 80 1.66 6.97 2.11
N ALA A 81 0.89 5.89 2.27
CA ALA A 81 -0.57 5.95 2.35
C ALA A 81 -1.08 6.71 3.60
N ILE A 82 -0.49 6.50 4.77
CA ILE A 82 -0.87 7.19 6.01
C ILE A 82 -0.60 8.70 5.91
N ASP A 83 0.55 9.08 5.36
CA ASP A 83 0.91 10.49 5.20
C ASP A 83 -0.01 11.19 4.19
N PHE A 84 -0.39 10.50 3.11
CA PHE A 84 -1.43 10.96 2.19
C PHE A 84 -2.76 11.22 2.92
N LEU A 85 -3.27 10.24 3.68
CA LEU A 85 -4.54 10.39 4.43
C LEU A 85 -4.48 11.53 5.45
N ARG A 86 -3.34 11.71 6.13
CA ARG A 86 -3.12 12.83 7.05
C ARG A 86 -3.19 14.18 6.33
N LYS A 87 -2.56 14.28 5.16
CA LYS A 87 -2.57 15.51 4.36
C LYS A 87 -3.98 15.82 3.86
N ARG A 88 -4.70 14.81 3.33
CA ARG A 88 -6.09 14.93 2.87
C ARG A 88 -7.02 15.46 3.97
N ASN A 89 -6.94 14.88 5.16
CA ASN A 89 -7.76 15.29 6.30
C ASN A 89 -7.45 16.71 6.79
N ARG A 90 -6.18 17.15 6.77
CA ARG A 90 -5.80 18.52 7.14
C ARG A 90 -6.31 19.57 6.15
N GLN A 91 -6.44 19.21 4.88
CA GLN A 91 -6.87 20.12 3.84
C GLN A 91 -8.41 20.20 3.72
N ASN A 92 -9.14 19.56 4.64
CA ASN A 92 -10.61 19.53 4.68
C ASN A 92 -11.25 19.09 3.34
N TRP A 93 -10.53 18.28 2.56
CA TRP A 93 -11.06 17.65 1.36
C TRP A 93 -12.15 16.70 1.81
N THR A 94 -13.39 17.15 1.70
CA THR A 94 -14.54 16.26 1.67
C THR A 94 -14.45 15.52 0.35
N PRO A 95 -14.29 14.18 0.34
CA PRO A 95 -14.52 13.44 -0.88
C PRO A 95 -15.93 13.80 -1.34
N LEU A 96 -16.07 14.29 -2.58
CA LEU A 96 -17.37 14.25 -3.24
C LEU A 96 -17.82 12.79 -3.11
N GLU A 97 -19.01 12.55 -2.57
CA GLU A 97 -19.54 11.21 -2.33
C GLU A 97 -19.35 10.36 -3.59
N ASP A 98 -18.27 9.58 -3.62
CA ASP A 98 -18.07 8.55 -4.61
C ASP A 98 -19.08 7.46 -4.26
N VAL A 99 -20.26 7.65 -4.82
CA VAL A 99 -21.27 6.61 -4.99
C VAL A 99 -20.50 5.39 -5.45
N ALA A 100 -20.53 4.36 -4.61
CA ALA A 100 -19.95 3.08 -4.92
C ALA A 100 -20.53 2.57 -6.26
N GLY A 101 -19.71 2.62 -7.31
CA GLY A 101 -19.96 1.93 -8.58
C GLY A 101 -20.29 2.86 -9.76
N ALA A 102 -19.56 2.62 -10.87
CA ALA A 102 -19.61 3.31 -12.17
C ALA A 102 -19.14 4.77 -12.08
N LEU A 103 -17.90 5.11 -12.46
CA LEU A 103 -17.45 5.14 -13.86
C LEU A 103 -15.98 4.70 -13.96
N SER A 104 -15.74 3.47 -14.41
CA SER A 104 -14.52 3.22 -15.18
C SER A 104 -14.77 3.82 -16.56
N MET A 105 -14.18 4.97 -16.87
CA MET A 105 -13.98 5.34 -18.26
C MET A 105 -13.08 4.25 -18.87
N PRO A 106 -13.54 3.51 -19.89
CA PRO A 106 -12.73 2.47 -20.52
C PRO A 106 -11.62 3.17 -21.31
N GLY A 107 -10.47 3.39 -20.67
CA GLY A 107 -9.31 4.04 -21.30
C GLY A 107 -8.14 4.33 -20.37
N GLU A 108 -8.37 4.53 -19.06
CA GLU A 108 -7.33 5.01 -18.12
C GLU A 108 -6.96 4.03 -17.00
N ALA A 109 -7.64 2.88 -16.89
CA ALA A 109 -7.30 1.89 -15.89
C ALA A 109 -5.94 1.24 -16.23
N GLY A 110 -4.88 1.61 -15.50
CA GLY A 110 -3.60 0.92 -15.53
C GLY A 110 -3.74 -0.59 -15.29
N PRO A 111 -2.74 -1.42 -15.67
CA PRO A 111 -2.79 -2.88 -15.57
C PRO A 111 -3.23 -3.40 -14.19
N GLU A 112 -2.88 -2.68 -13.13
CA GLU A 112 -3.20 -3.01 -11.73
C GLU A 112 -4.68 -2.78 -11.39
N ALA A 113 -5.27 -1.71 -11.95
CA ALA A 113 -6.70 -1.45 -11.82
C ALA A 113 -7.51 -2.49 -12.61
N GLN A 114 -6.98 -2.96 -13.74
CA GLN A 114 -7.58 -4.06 -14.51
C GLN A 114 -7.48 -5.40 -13.77
N LEU A 115 -6.38 -5.67 -13.07
CA LEU A 115 -6.26 -6.83 -12.18
C LEU A 115 -7.31 -6.80 -11.07
N LEU A 116 -7.55 -5.65 -10.45
CA LEU A 116 -8.63 -5.50 -9.46
C LEU A 116 -10.04 -5.56 -10.07
N ALA A 117 -10.21 -5.19 -11.35
CA ALA A 117 -11.51 -5.18 -12.03
C ALA A 117 -11.89 -6.54 -12.63
N GLY A 118 -10.90 -7.33 -13.05
CA GLY A 118 -11.08 -8.71 -13.54
C GLY A 118 -11.35 -9.70 -12.41
N GLU A 119 -10.88 -9.40 -11.19
CA GLU A 119 -11.29 -10.07 -9.96
C GLU A 119 -12.60 -9.42 -9.48
N GLN A 120 -13.69 -10.18 -9.27
CA GLN A 120 -14.87 -9.62 -8.57
C GLN A 120 -14.40 -8.89 -7.32
N LYS A 121 -14.89 -7.66 -7.08
CA LYS A 121 -14.53 -6.88 -5.87
C LYS A 121 -14.64 -7.79 -4.67
N SER A 122 -13.50 -8.07 -4.05
CA SER A 122 -13.45 -9.16 -3.08
C SER A 122 -14.35 -8.81 -1.89
N LEU A 123 -14.91 -9.85 -1.24
CA LEU A 123 -15.67 -9.69 0.00
C LEU A 123 -14.87 -8.88 1.04
N LEU A 124 -13.54 -8.99 1.00
CA LEU A 124 -12.62 -8.20 1.81
C LEU A 124 -12.67 -6.72 1.45
N ASP A 125 -12.48 -6.35 0.18
CA ASP A 125 -12.42 -4.94 -0.22
C ASP A 125 -13.77 -4.22 -0.02
N GLU A 126 -14.88 -4.93 -0.26
CA GLU A 126 -16.20 -4.42 0.06
C GLU A 126 -16.39 -4.22 1.58
N GLY A 127 -15.97 -5.16 2.41
CA GLY A 127 -16.07 -5.03 3.86
C GLY A 127 -15.19 -3.89 4.40
N LEU A 128 -13.97 -3.73 3.87
CA LEU A 128 -13.07 -2.62 4.20
C LEU A 128 -13.66 -1.26 3.83
N SER A 129 -14.47 -1.18 2.77
CA SER A 129 -15.16 0.07 2.37
C SER A 129 -16.17 0.55 3.42
N LYS A 130 -16.64 -0.32 4.32
CA LYS A 130 -17.59 0.04 5.39
C LYS A 130 -16.92 0.62 6.64
N LEU A 131 -15.60 0.70 6.64
CA LEU A 131 -14.80 1.18 7.77
C LEU A 131 -14.40 2.64 7.57
N THR A 132 -14.26 3.37 8.67
CA THR A 132 -13.58 4.68 8.64
C THR A 132 -12.11 4.49 8.26
N GLU A 133 -11.45 5.53 7.73
CA GLU A 133 -10.04 5.46 7.35
C GLU A 133 -9.13 4.94 8.48
N ARG A 134 -9.34 5.40 9.71
CA ARG A 134 -8.52 4.98 10.86
C ARG A 134 -8.77 3.52 11.25
N GLU A 135 -10.02 3.08 11.23
CA GLU A 135 -10.38 1.67 11.47
C GLU A 135 -9.79 0.77 10.40
N ARG A 136 -9.95 1.15 9.12
CA ARG A 136 -9.43 0.42 7.97
C ARG A 136 -7.91 0.31 8.04
N THR A 137 -7.22 1.42 8.24
CA THR A 137 -5.75 1.45 8.31
C THR A 137 -5.26 0.61 9.49
N ALA A 138 -5.87 0.72 10.67
CA ALA A 138 -5.49 -0.09 11.83
C ALA A 138 -5.69 -1.59 11.58
N LEU A 139 -6.80 -1.97 10.94
CA LEU A 139 -7.09 -3.36 10.60
C LEU A 139 -6.12 -3.92 9.55
N VAL A 140 -5.84 -3.18 8.47
CA VAL A 140 -4.91 -3.59 7.42
C VAL A 140 -3.51 -3.79 8.01
N LEU A 141 -3.01 -2.82 8.79
CA LEU A 141 -1.68 -2.93 9.38
C LEU A 141 -1.57 -4.09 10.38
N ARG A 142 -2.61 -4.34 11.19
CA ARG A 142 -2.56 -5.39 12.21
C ARG A 142 -2.86 -6.79 11.67
N ASP A 143 -3.92 -6.93 10.89
CA ASP A 143 -4.47 -8.24 10.53
C ASP A 143 -4.01 -8.72 9.14
N ILE A 144 -3.53 -7.81 8.27
CA ILE A 144 -3.03 -8.16 6.93
C ILE A 144 -1.50 -8.08 6.87
N GLU A 145 -0.91 -7.01 7.39
CA GLU A 145 0.55 -6.83 7.43
C GLU A 145 1.21 -7.37 8.71
N ASP A 146 0.42 -7.98 9.60
CA ASP A 146 0.85 -8.61 10.87
C ASP A 146 1.74 -7.72 11.77
N LEU A 147 1.56 -6.40 11.71
CA LEU A 147 2.38 -5.49 12.51
C LEU A 147 1.97 -5.53 13.99
N PRO A 148 2.93 -5.47 14.93
CA PRO A 148 2.61 -5.37 16.36
C PRO A 148 1.76 -4.14 16.67
N ALA A 149 0.83 -4.26 17.62
CA ALA A 149 -0.07 -3.15 17.98
C ALA A 149 0.67 -1.87 18.44
N GLU A 150 1.86 -2.02 19.03
CA GLU A 150 2.78 -0.91 19.35
C GLU A 150 3.16 -0.14 18.08
N GLU A 151 3.59 -0.87 17.05
CA GLU A 151 4.06 -0.27 15.82
C GLU A 151 2.92 0.40 15.05
N VAL A 152 1.73 -0.22 15.05
CA VAL A 152 0.52 0.40 14.50
C VAL A 152 0.20 1.71 15.23
N ALA A 153 0.32 1.75 16.56
CA ALA A 153 0.08 2.94 17.37
C ALA A 153 1.04 4.08 17.02
N GLN A 154 2.33 3.77 16.88
CA GLN A 154 3.35 4.73 16.44
C GLN A 154 3.05 5.26 15.05
N ARG A 155 2.75 4.38 14.08
CA ARG A 155 2.46 4.78 12.70
C ARG A 155 1.19 5.61 12.59
N LEU A 156 0.16 5.33 13.38
CA LEU A 156 -1.10 6.09 13.39
C LEU A 156 -1.05 7.35 14.26
N ASN A 157 0.05 7.57 14.99
CA ASN A 157 0.22 8.65 15.98
C ASN A 157 -0.93 8.68 16.99
N CYS A 158 -1.20 7.53 17.62
CA CYS A 158 -2.23 7.39 18.67
C CYS A 158 -1.79 6.37 19.74
N GLY A 159 -2.56 6.24 20.82
CA GLY A 159 -2.27 5.28 21.88
C GLY A 159 -2.65 3.84 21.52
N LYS A 160 -1.99 2.83 22.13
CA LYS A 160 -2.33 1.40 21.95
C LYS A 160 -3.79 1.08 22.27
N ALA A 161 -4.38 1.79 23.24
CA ALA A 161 -5.80 1.65 23.57
C ALA A 161 -6.68 2.07 22.37
N THR A 162 -6.35 3.19 21.73
CA THR A 162 -7.04 3.69 20.54
C THR A 162 -6.92 2.72 19.36
N VAL A 163 -5.73 2.14 19.13
CA VAL A 163 -5.54 1.10 18.10
C VAL A 163 -6.43 -0.12 18.36
N ARG A 164 -6.45 -0.62 19.61
CA ARG A 164 -7.33 -1.74 19.99
C ARG A 164 -8.80 -1.43 19.76
N SER A 165 -9.25 -0.23 20.11
CA SER A 165 -10.62 0.22 19.84
C SER A 165 -10.93 0.30 18.35
N HIS A 166 -10.02 0.85 17.53
CA HIS A 166 -10.20 0.88 16.08
C HIS A 166 -10.32 -0.52 15.47
N ILE A 167 -9.45 -1.45 15.88
CA ILE A 167 -9.48 -2.85 15.39
C ILE A 167 -10.77 -3.55 15.85
N ALA A 168 -11.17 -3.39 17.12
CA ALA A 168 -12.39 -4.00 17.63
C ALA A 168 -13.63 -3.50 16.87
N ASN A 169 -13.75 -2.18 16.69
CA ASN A 169 -14.83 -1.57 15.92
C ASN A 169 -14.82 -2.03 14.46
N ALA A 170 -13.63 -2.11 13.84
CA ALA A 170 -13.46 -2.60 12.49
C ALA A 170 -13.98 -4.03 12.35
N ARG A 171 -13.58 -4.93 13.25
CA ARG A 171 -14.01 -6.35 13.24
C ARG A 171 -15.51 -6.50 13.45
N VAL A 172 -16.12 -5.71 14.34
CA VAL A 172 -17.58 -5.72 14.55
C VAL A 172 -18.32 -5.27 13.28
N LYS A 173 -17.90 -4.17 12.64
CA LYS A 173 -18.48 -3.68 11.40
C LYS A 173 -18.32 -4.69 10.26
N PHE A 174 -17.14 -5.29 10.15
CA PHE A 174 -16.84 -6.28 9.13
C PHE A 174 -17.66 -7.57 9.33
N LYS A 175 -17.74 -8.08 10.56
CA LYS A 175 -18.59 -9.24 10.90
C LYS A 175 -20.05 -9.00 10.52
N ARG A 176 -20.60 -7.84 10.88
CA ARG A 176 -21.97 -7.46 10.52
C ARG A 176 -22.18 -7.38 9.01
N TYR A 177 -21.17 -6.93 8.26
CA TYR A 177 -21.21 -6.93 6.80
C TYR A 177 -21.25 -8.35 6.23
N LEU A 178 -20.44 -9.28 6.76
CA LEU A 178 -20.45 -10.69 6.36
C LEU A 178 -21.80 -11.37 6.66
N GLU A 179 -22.35 -11.18 7.85
CA GLU A 179 -23.64 -11.74 8.28
C GLU A 179 -24.82 -11.29 7.41
N ARG A 180 -24.75 -10.10 6.80
CA ARG A 180 -25.79 -9.60 5.89
C ARG A 180 -25.67 -10.15 4.47
N ARG A 181 -24.53 -10.75 4.13
CA ARG A 181 -24.19 -11.19 2.77
C ARG A 181 -24.11 -12.71 2.64
N GLN A 182 -23.95 -13.42 3.74
CA GLN A 182 -24.24 -14.85 3.85
C GLN A 182 -25.70 -15.02 4.29
N PRO A 183 -26.62 -15.46 3.41
CA PRO A 183 -27.97 -15.85 3.82
C PRO A 183 -27.96 -17.09 4.72
#